data_AF-A0A3P1WR22-F1
#
_entry.id   AF-A0A3P1WR22-F1
#
_cell.length_a   1.000
_cell.length_b   1.000
_cell.length_c   1.000
_cell.angle_alpha   90.00
_cell.angle_beta   90.00
_cell.angle_gamma   90.00
#
_symmetry.space_group_name_H-M   'P 1'
#
loop_
_entity.id
_entity.type
_entity.pdbx_description
1 polymer ?
#
loop_
_entity_poly.entity_id
_entity_poly.type
_entity_poly.pdbx_seq_one_letter_code
_entity_poly.pdbx_strand_id
1 'polypeptide(L)'
;SSGLTLTPGKSNTNESGIAQATLAGVAFGEQTVTASLANTGASDNKTVHFIGDTTAAKIIELTPVPDSIIAGTLQNSTGSVITATVVDNNGFPVKGVTVNFTSRTNSAEMTNG
;
A
#
# COMPACT_ATOMS: atom_id res chain seq x y z
N SER A 1 -2.78 11.48 -17.71
CA SER A 1 -3.20 12.19 -16.48
C SER A 1 -2.84 11.29 -15.31
N SER A 2 -2.11 11.77 -14.31
CA SER A 2 -1.68 11.00 -13.13
C SER A 2 -2.80 10.73 -12.12
N GLY A 3 -4.04 11.17 -12.39
CA GLY A 3 -5.17 11.02 -11.47
C GLY A 3 -5.07 11.86 -10.19
N LEU A 4 -4.04 12.70 -10.08
CA LEU A 4 -3.77 13.59 -8.95
C LEU A 4 -4.21 15.02 -9.27
N THR A 5 -4.76 15.68 -8.27
CA THR A 5 -5.21 17.06 -8.31
C THR A 5 -4.64 17.79 -7.10
N LEU A 6 -3.94 18.90 -7.34
CA LEU A 6 -3.49 19.83 -6.30
C LEU A 6 -4.37 21.08 -6.37
N THR A 7 -5.13 21.38 -5.32
CA THR A 7 -6.09 22.50 -5.32
C THR A 7 -5.99 23.35 -4.04
N PRO A 8 -5.85 24.68 -4.17
CA PRO A 8 -5.51 25.39 -5.41
C PRO A 8 -4.06 25.09 -5.82
N GLY A 9 -3.73 25.21 -7.10
CA GLY A 9 -2.34 25.13 -7.58
C GLY A 9 -1.49 26.36 -7.21
N LYS A 10 -2.13 27.40 -6.66
CA LYS A 10 -1.51 28.64 -6.18
C LYS A 10 -2.39 29.27 -5.11
N SER A 11 -1.81 29.70 -4.00
CA SER A 11 -2.50 30.44 -2.94
C SER A 11 -1.60 31.54 -2.38
N ASN A 12 -2.20 32.62 -1.90
CA ASN A 12 -1.48 33.64 -1.13
C ASN A 12 -1.36 33.21 0.34
N THR A 13 -0.33 33.69 1.02
CA THR A 13 -0.21 33.54 2.47
C THR A 13 -1.24 34.41 3.19
N ASN A 14 -1.80 33.91 4.30
CA ASN A 14 -2.66 34.70 5.19
C ASN A 14 -1.85 35.65 6.10
N GLU A 15 -2.51 36.34 7.04
CA GLU A 15 -1.89 37.28 7.99
C GLU A 15 -0.86 36.62 8.92
N SER A 16 -0.90 35.30 9.07
CA SER A 16 0.09 34.51 9.82
C SER A 16 1.23 33.97 8.94
N GLY A 17 1.26 34.31 7.64
CA GLY A 17 2.27 33.83 6.71
C GLY A 17 2.04 32.41 6.18
N ILE A 18 0.82 31.88 6.26
CA ILE A 18 0.49 30.48 5.89
C ILE A 18 -0.25 30.43 4.55
N ALA A 19 0.23 29.59 3.63
CA ALA A 19 -0.42 29.21 2.38
C ALA A 19 -0.78 27.72 2.42
N GLN A 20 -1.90 27.30 1.84
CA GLN A 20 -2.38 25.91 1.88
C GLN A 20 -2.84 25.44 0.50
N ALA A 21 -2.60 24.15 0.22
CA ALA A 21 -3.15 23.42 -0.90
C ALA A 21 -3.48 22.00 -0.48
N THR A 22 -4.47 21.39 -1.13
CA THR A 22 -4.88 20.00 -0.93
C THR A 22 -4.44 19.17 -2.12
N LEU A 23 -3.67 18.12 -1.87
CA LEU A 23 -3.35 17.09 -2.85
C LEU A 23 -4.33 15.93 -2.67
N ALA A 24 -5.05 15.56 -3.72
CA ALA A 24 -5.98 14.44 -3.72
C ALA A 24 -5.87 13.65 -5.04
N GLY A 25 -6.18 12.37 -5.02
CA GLY A 25 -6.26 11.56 -6.23
C GLY A 25 -6.02 10.08 -6.00
N VAL A 26 -5.98 9.33 -7.10
CA VAL A 26 -5.90 7.87 -7.13
C VAL A 26 -4.52 7.37 -7.54
N ALA A 27 -3.44 8.04 -7.16
CA ALA A 27 -2.09 7.48 -7.36
C ALA A 27 -1.75 6.53 -6.21
N PHE A 28 -0.89 5.53 -6.47
CA PHE A 28 -0.24 4.74 -5.42
C PHE A 28 1.24 5.07 -5.35
N GLY A 29 1.81 5.04 -4.14
CA GLY A 29 3.22 5.32 -3.91
C GLY A 29 3.53 6.77 -3.58
N GLU A 30 4.80 7.13 -3.75
CA GLU A 30 5.34 8.42 -3.31
C GLU A 30 5.08 9.54 -4.32
N GLN A 31 4.65 10.70 -3.81
CA GLN A 31 4.38 11.90 -4.59
C GLN A 31 5.04 13.10 -3.93
N THR A 32 5.98 13.74 -4.63
CA THR A 32 6.65 14.95 -4.14
C THR A 32 5.82 16.19 -4.46
N VAL A 33 5.52 16.99 -3.43
CA VAL A 33 4.89 18.31 -3.54
C VAL A 33 5.95 19.36 -3.31
N THR A 34 6.09 20.29 -4.25
CA THR A 34 7.02 21.42 -4.16
C THR A 34 6.24 22.72 -3.98
N ALA A 35 6.61 23.51 -2.97
CA ALA A 35 6.15 24.88 -2.80
C ALA A 35 7.28 25.84 -3.20
N SER A 36 6.94 26.92 -3.91
CA SER A 36 7.91 27.91 -4.37
C SER A 36 7.38 29.34 -4.26
N LEU A 37 8.23 30.26 -3.83
CA LEU A 37 7.93 31.69 -3.80
C LEU A 37 8.16 32.31 -5.18
N ALA A 38 7.13 32.98 -5.71
CA ALA A 38 7.20 33.60 -7.05
C ALA A 38 8.16 34.81 -7.12
N ASN A 39 8.39 35.50 -6.01
CA ASN A 39 9.20 36.71 -5.96
C ASN A 39 10.69 36.46 -5.74
N THR A 40 11.06 35.40 -5.01
CA THR A 40 12.47 35.06 -4.72
C THR A 40 12.94 33.78 -5.40
N GLY A 41 12.02 32.93 -5.87
CA GLY A 41 12.34 31.60 -6.39
C GLY A 41 12.68 30.57 -5.31
N ALA A 42 12.69 30.95 -4.02
CA ALA A 42 12.95 30.01 -2.94
C ALA A 42 11.91 28.88 -2.94
N SER A 43 12.33 27.65 -2.62
CA SER A 43 11.45 26.48 -2.64
C SER A 43 11.76 25.48 -1.53
N ASP A 44 10.76 24.69 -1.16
CA ASP A 44 10.87 23.51 -0.31
C ASP A 44 9.96 22.41 -0.87
N ASN A 45 10.23 21.16 -0.52
CA ASN A 45 9.42 20.03 -0.96
C ASN A 45 9.20 18.99 0.15
N LYS A 46 8.10 18.25 0.02
CA LYS A 46 7.74 17.12 0.88
C LYS A 46 7.16 15.99 0.06
N THR A 47 7.40 14.76 0.51
CA THR A 47 6.82 13.56 -0.10
C THR A 47 5.57 13.12 0.65
N VAL A 48 4.50 12.87 -0.10
CA VAL A 48 3.23 12.28 0.37
C VAL A 48 3.16 10.84 -0.11
N HIS A 49 2.79 9.90 0.77
CA HIS A 49 2.73 8.47 0.44
C HIS A 49 1.26 8.07 0.29
N PHE A 50 0.86 7.76 -0.94
CA PHE A 50 -0.46 7.24 -1.23
C PHE A 50 -0.46 5.72 -1.02
N ILE A 51 -1.38 5.25 -0.19
CA ILE A 51 -1.52 3.85 0.21
C ILE A 51 -2.85 3.29 -0.30
N GLY A 52 -2.93 1.97 -0.48
CA GLY A 52 -4.20 1.31 -0.79
C GLY A 52 -5.20 1.45 0.36
N ASP A 53 -6.48 1.53 0.01
CA ASP A 53 -7.58 1.65 0.97
C ASP A 53 -7.83 0.33 1.73
N THR A 54 -7.57 0.35 3.04
CA THR A 54 -7.74 -0.82 3.91
C THR A 54 -9.20 -1.22 4.10
N THR A 55 -10.15 -0.29 3.94
CA THR A 55 -11.59 -0.56 4.07
C THR A 55 -12.17 -1.22 2.82
N ALA A 56 -11.48 -1.08 1.69
CA ALA A 56 -11.85 -1.66 0.40
C ALA A 56 -10.94 -2.85 -0.01
N ALA A 57 -10.19 -3.41 0.94
CA ALA A 57 -9.23 -4.47 0.67
C ALA A 57 -9.91 -5.77 0.20
N LYS A 58 -9.31 -6.43 -0.80
CA LYS A 58 -9.72 -7.72 -1.34
C LYS A 58 -8.50 -8.56 -1.72
N ILE A 59 -8.61 -9.87 -1.52
CA ILE A 59 -7.61 -10.85 -1.99
C ILE A 59 -7.87 -11.08 -3.48
N ILE A 60 -6.85 -10.94 -4.32
CA ILE A 60 -6.93 -11.21 -5.76
C ILE A 60 -6.16 -12.45 -6.19
N GLU A 61 -5.23 -12.91 -5.36
CA GLU A 61 -4.38 -14.04 -5.68
C GLU A 61 -3.99 -14.79 -4.40
N LEU A 62 -3.88 -16.11 -4.50
CA LEU A 62 -3.39 -16.98 -3.46
C LEU A 62 -2.44 -18.00 -4.09
N THR A 63 -1.15 -17.90 -3.79
CA THR A 63 -0.10 -18.65 -4.49
C THR A 63 0.71 -19.49 -3.50
N PRO A 64 0.71 -20.84 -3.63
CA PRO A 64 1.60 -21.72 -2.88
C PRO A 64 2.95 -21.86 -3.59
N VAL A 65 4.06 -21.87 -2.83
CA VAL A 65 5.40 -22.16 -3.37
C VAL A 65 6.19 -23.06 -2.40
N PRO A 66 6.52 -24.32 -2.78
CA PRO A 66 6.02 -25.04 -3.97
C PRO A 66 4.52 -25.38 -3.85
N ASP A 67 3.85 -25.67 -4.96
CA ASP A 67 2.44 -26.09 -5.00
C ASP A 67 2.22 -27.56 -4.59
N SER A 68 3.32 -28.31 -4.55
CA SER A 68 3.36 -29.73 -4.20
C SER A 68 4.48 -29.95 -3.19
N ILE A 69 4.14 -30.58 -2.06
CA ILE A 69 5.08 -30.96 -1.01
C ILE A 69 5.05 -32.47 -0.81
N ILE A 70 6.18 -33.05 -0.43
CA ILE A 70 6.23 -34.47 -0.08
C ILE A 70 5.53 -34.64 1.27
N ALA A 71 4.54 -35.53 1.32
CA ALA A 71 3.93 -35.93 2.58
C ALA A 71 4.98 -36.65 3.45
N GLY A 72 5.53 -35.94 4.43
CA GLY A 72 6.50 -36.45 5.38
C GLY A 72 5.89 -36.71 6.77
N THR A 73 6.70 -37.27 7.66
CA THR A 73 6.49 -37.19 9.10
C THR A 73 6.84 -35.77 9.59
N LEU A 74 6.47 -35.42 10.83
CA LEU A 74 6.83 -34.14 11.46
C LEU A 74 8.33 -33.80 11.39
N GLN A 75 9.22 -34.80 11.32
CA GLN A 75 10.67 -34.59 11.29
C GLN A 75 11.24 -34.37 9.88
N ASN A 76 10.47 -34.65 8.81
CA ASN A 76 10.96 -34.61 7.43
C ASN A 76 9.95 -34.03 6.42
N SER A 77 8.90 -33.32 6.88
CA SER A 77 7.98 -32.61 6.00
C SER A 77 8.63 -31.37 5.40
N THR A 78 8.45 -31.16 4.10
CA THR A 78 8.75 -29.89 3.43
C THR A 78 7.56 -28.94 3.54
N GLY A 79 7.80 -27.64 3.76
CA GLY A 79 6.74 -26.63 3.82
C GLY A 79 6.41 -26.03 2.44
N SER A 80 5.21 -25.44 2.33
CA SER A 80 4.82 -24.54 1.24
C SER A 80 4.56 -23.16 1.81
N VAL A 81 5.12 -22.12 1.17
CA VAL A 81 4.81 -20.73 1.51
C VAL A 81 3.53 -20.33 0.78
N ILE A 82 2.48 -20.06 1.54
CA ILE A 82 1.20 -19.59 0.99
C ILE A 82 1.20 -18.05 1.03
N THR A 83 1.21 -17.42 -0.14
CA THR A 83 1.20 -15.96 -0.27
C THR A 83 -0.17 -15.47 -0.74
N ALA A 84 -0.78 -14.54 -0.01
CA ALA A 84 -2.00 -13.85 -0.45
C ALA A 84 -1.65 -12.44 -0.97
N THR A 85 -2.06 -12.12 -2.19
CA THR A 85 -1.93 -10.78 -2.76
C THR A 85 -3.20 -9.98 -2.48
N VAL A 86 -3.06 -8.87 -1.74
CA VAL A 86 -4.18 -8.02 -1.32
C VAL A 86 -4.11 -6.65 -2.00
N VAL A 87 -5.21 -6.25 -2.63
CA VAL A 87 -5.36 -4.95 -3.28
C VAL A 87 -6.66 -4.27 -2.86
N ASP A 88 -6.80 -2.97 -3.10
CA ASP A 88 -8.08 -2.26 -2.95
C ASP A 88 -8.93 -2.33 -4.24
N ASN A 89 -10.05 -1.60 -4.28
CA ASN A 89 -10.92 -1.56 -5.46
C ASN A 89 -10.28 -0.93 -6.70
N ASN A 90 -9.25 -0.10 -6.52
CA ASN A 90 -8.49 0.50 -7.60
C ASN A 90 -7.32 -0.39 -8.05
N GLY A 91 -7.10 -1.52 -7.39
CA GLY A 91 -6.00 -2.45 -7.67
C GLY A 91 -4.69 -2.07 -6.99
N PHE A 92 -4.71 -1.14 -6.02
CA PHE A 92 -3.48 -0.76 -5.31
C PHE A 92 -3.17 -1.72 -4.17
N PRO A 93 -1.89 -2.10 -3.98
CA PRO A 93 -1.49 -2.95 -2.86
C PRO A 93 -1.90 -2.37 -1.51
N VAL A 94 -2.49 -3.20 -0.66
CA VAL A 94 -2.93 -2.80 0.68
C VAL A 94 -1.99 -3.37 1.73
N LYS A 95 -1.39 -2.49 2.55
CA LYS A 95 -0.49 -2.87 3.65
C LYS A 95 -1.23 -2.92 4.99
N GLY A 96 -0.75 -3.77 5.90
CA GLY A 96 -1.15 -3.76 7.31
C GLY A 96 -2.53 -4.35 7.62
N VAL A 97 -3.12 -5.08 6.67
CA VAL A 97 -4.38 -5.81 6.89
C VAL A 97 -4.12 -7.25 7.34
N THR A 98 -4.95 -7.75 8.25
CA THR A 98 -4.87 -9.12 8.74
C THR A 98 -5.48 -10.10 7.73
N VAL A 99 -4.70 -11.08 7.29
CA VAL A 99 -5.18 -12.20 6.46
C VAL A 99 -5.24 -13.46 7.32
N ASN A 100 -6.41 -14.08 7.40
CA ASN A 100 -6.61 -15.34 8.13
C ASN A 100 -6.50 -16.51 7.16
N PHE A 101 -5.50 -17.38 7.37
CA PHE A 101 -5.35 -18.61 6.62
C PHE A 101 -5.93 -19.79 7.41
N THR A 102 -6.62 -20.69 6.74
CA THR A 102 -7.14 -21.93 7.34
C THR A 102 -6.87 -23.11 6.42
N SER A 103 -6.68 -24.29 7.00
CA SER A 103 -6.59 -25.56 6.28
C SER A 103 -7.68 -26.50 6.78
N ARG A 104 -8.13 -27.42 5.92
CA ARG A 104 -9.11 -28.47 6.28
C ARG A 104 -8.48 -29.61 7.09
N THR A 105 -7.16 -29.67 7.17
CA THR A 105 -6.43 -30.72 7.89
C THR A 105 -5.88 -30.18 9.20
N ASN A 106 -6.17 -30.90 10.27
CA ASN A 106 -5.66 -30.70 11.62
C ASN A 106 -4.21 -31.20 11.82
N SER A 107 -3.60 -31.80 10.79
CA SER A 107 -2.21 -32.29 10.81
C SER A 107 -1.22 -31.39 10.04
N ALA A 108 -1.70 -30.35 9.34
CA ALA A 108 -0.83 -29.37 8.71
C ALA A 108 -0.50 -28.29 9.73
N GLU A 109 0.74 -28.23 10.19
CA GLU A 109 1.19 -27.13 11.04
C GLU A 109 1.29 -25.86 10.19
N MET A 110 0.45 -24.87 10.49
CA MET A 110 0.57 -23.54 9.94
C MET A 110 1.52 -22.76 10.84
N THR A 111 2.79 -22.67 10.46
CA THR A 111 3.72 -21.76 11.13
C THR A 111 3.41 -20.34 10.68
N ASN A 112 3.12 -19.45 11.63
CA ASN A 112 3.17 -18.01 11.34
C ASN A 112 4.60 -17.68 10.93
N GLY A 113 4.78 -17.18 9.71
CA GLY A 113 6.08 -16.72 9.20
C GLY A 113 6.64 -15.55 10.00
#